data_AF-A0A3M2DWA0-F1
#
_entry.id   AF-A0A3M2DWA0-F1
#
_cell.length_a   1.000
_cell.length_b   1.000
_cell.length_c   1.000
_cell.angle_alpha   90.00
_cell.angle_beta   90.00
_cell.angle_gamma   90.00
#
_symmetry.space_group_name_H-M   'P 1'
#
loop_
_entity.id
_entity.type
_entity.pdbx_description
1 polymer ?
#
loop_
_entity_poly.entity_id
_entity_poly.type
_entity_poly.pdbx_seq_one_letter_code
_entity_poly.pdbx_strand_id
1 'polypeptide(L)'
;MPHDDVSDALRRAMESALRVWAERFDGTNDPLYWVLRIKAAETHGGPGRANLLVDVPDAVRDDVAAHLDADARYWDNIRYADLDRVAQLWGVVVNAVRVVADSPMATERQREVFAYPAESLYSFFRAARDRMEIADQLYHFFKPMPAPECQALAALLNVHVDAPLDVDLMCRLVRLLDGEGPLSDGEAADLDNLSNTGLVDAAFRGLRRQA
;
A
#
# COMPACT_ATOMS: atom_id res chain seq x y z
N MET A 1 -19.93 -5.11 11.43
CA MET A 1 -18.91 -4.64 12.38
C MET A 1 -19.08 -3.15 12.57
N PRO A 2 -18.96 -2.62 13.80
CA PRO A 2 -18.76 -1.18 14.04
C PRO A 2 -17.57 -0.65 13.22
N HIS A 3 -17.65 0.60 12.78
CA HIS A 3 -16.61 1.27 11.98
C HIS A 3 -15.27 1.41 12.73
N ASP A 4 -15.35 1.58 14.06
CA ASP A 4 -14.18 1.77 14.93
C ASP A 4 -13.31 0.50 15.00
N ASP A 5 -13.93 -0.69 14.94
CA ASP A 5 -13.22 -1.98 14.98
C ASP A 5 -12.34 -2.21 13.74
N VAL A 6 -12.78 -1.71 12.57
CA VAL A 6 -12.06 -1.87 11.29
C VAL A 6 -10.86 -0.92 11.24
N SER A 7 -11.06 0.35 11.58
CA SER A 7 -9.98 1.35 11.58
C SER A 7 -8.85 0.95 12.54
N ASP A 8 -9.20 0.46 13.73
CA ASP A 8 -8.22 -0.03 14.70
C ASP A 8 -7.47 -1.28 14.22
N ALA A 9 -8.16 -2.19 13.54
CA ALA A 9 -7.52 -3.38 13.00
C ALA A 9 -6.54 -3.04 11.86
N LEU A 10 -6.95 -2.17 10.92
CA LEU A 10 -6.10 -1.66 9.84
C LEU A 10 -4.85 -0.94 10.37
N ARG A 11 -5.01 -0.17 11.45
CA ARG A 11 -3.91 0.50 12.14
C ARG A 11 -2.94 -0.48 12.80
N ARG A 12 -3.45 -1.43 13.60
CA ARG A 12 -2.62 -2.46 14.25
C ARG A 12 -1.85 -3.31 13.23
N ALA A 13 -2.48 -3.60 12.10
CA ALA A 13 -1.86 -4.31 11.00
C ALA A 13 -0.68 -3.51 10.40
N MET A 14 -0.86 -2.20 10.15
CA MET A 14 0.23 -1.31 9.72
C MET A 14 1.39 -1.28 10.72
N GLU A 15 1.10 -1.06 12.01
CA GLU A 15 2.12 -1.03 13.08
C GLU A 15 2.92 -2.35 13.13
N SER A 16 2.24 -3.48 12.96
CA SER A 16 2.91 -4.77 12.98
C SER A 16 3.74 -5.03 11.72
N ALA A 17 3.26 -4.63 10.53
CA ALA A 17 4.04 -4.71 9.29
C ALA A 17 5.32 -3.85 9.39
N LEU A 18 5.20 -2.63 9.92
CA LEU A 18 6.35 -1.75 10.15
C LEU A 18 7.36 -2.37 11.13
N ARG A 19 6.90 -2.96 12.24
CA ARG A 19 7.79 -3.65 13.17
C ARG A 19 8.58 -4.76 12.48
N VAL A 20 7.90 -5.60 11.69
CA VAL A 20 8.56 -6.69 10.96
C VAL A 20 9.53 -6.14 9.90
N TRP A 21 9.16 -5.05 9.22
CA TRP A 21 10.03 -4.39 8.24
C TRP A 21 11.33 -3.92 8.89
N ALA A 22 11.24 -3.24 10.03
CA ALA A 22 12.42 -2.81 10.78
C ALA A 22 13.29 -3.99 11.24
N GLU A 23 12.68 -5.06 11.75
CA GLU A 23 13.40 -6.20 12.33
C GLU A 23 14.05 -7.12 11.28
N ARG A 24 13.45 -7.25 10.09
CA ARG A 24 13.79 -8.32 9.14
C ARG A 24 14.14 -7.87 7.74
N PHE A 25 13.75 -6.66 7.36
CA PHE A 25 13.86 -6.16 5.97
C PHE A 25 14.51 -4.76 5.92
N ASP A 26 15.35 -4.45 6.90
CA ASP A 26 16.16 -3.22 6.98
C ASP A 26 15.35 -1.91 6.86
N GLY A 27 14.10 -1.90 7.35
CA GLY A 27 13.20 -0.77 7.16
C GLY A 27 13.73 0.55 7.73
N THR A 28 14.59 0.51 8.75
CA THR A 28 15.13 1.73 9.38
C THR A 28 16.03 2.57 8.47
N ASN A 29 16.50 2.02 7.34
CA ASN A 29 17.27 2.74 6.32
C ASN A 29 16.40 3.21 5.14
N ASP A 30 15.07 3.05 5.22
CA ASP A 30 14.15 3.34 4.12
C ASP A 30 13.27 4.60 4.43
N PRO A 31 13.20 5.59 3.53
CA PRO A 31 12.36 6.77 3.74
C PRO A 31 10.86 6.46 3.88
N LEU A 32 10.32 5.51 3.09
CA LEU A 32 8.91 5.14 3.14
C LEU A 32 8.55 4.53 4.50
N TYR A 33 9.43 3.69 5.05
CA TYR A 33 9.25 3.13 6.39
C TYR A 33 9.02 4.24 7.43
N TRP A 34 9.89 5.26 7.43
CA TRP A 34 9.80 6.36 8.40
C TRP A 34 8.58 7.24 8.19
N VAL A 35 8.21 7.53 6.93
CA VAL A 35 6.96 8.24 6.62
C VAL A 35 5.75 7.50 7.19
N LEU A 36 5.62 6.20 6.91
CA LEU A 36 4.52 5.37 7.42
C LEU A 36 4.56 5.25 8.95
N ARG A 37 5.75 5.12 9.56
CA ARG A 37 5.94 5.03 11.01
C ARG A 37 5.48 6.29 11.73
N ILE A 38 5.83 7.46 11.19
CA ILE A 38 5.43 8.77 11.74
C ILE A 38 3.93 8.94 11.59
N LYS A 39 3.37 8.74 10.40
CA LYS A 39 1.93 8.84 10.17
C LYS A 39 1.12 7.87 11.04
N ALA A 40 1.60 6.64 11.22
CA ALA A 40 0.97 5.68 12.13
C ALA A 40 0.95 6.20 13.58
N ALA A 41 2.02 6.82 14.07
CA ALA A 41 2.04 7.42 15.41
C ALA A 41 1.09 8.62 15.54
N GLU A 42 0.93 9.41 14.48
CA GLU A 42 -0.01 10.54 14.44
C GLU A 42 -1.49 10.12 14.46
N THR A 43 -1.82 8.88 14.04
CA THR A 43 -3.21 8.37 14.12
C THR A 43 -3.76 8.36 15.56
N HIS A 44 -2.88 8.27 16.57
CA HIS A 44 -3.25 8.23 18.00
C HIS A 44 -3.22 9.59 18.71
N GLY A 45 -2.97 10.69 18.00
CA GLY A 45 -2.63 11.95 18.67
C GLY A 45 -1.33 11.85 19.48
N GLY A 46 -0.40 10.99 19.02
CA GLY A 46 0.92 10.81 19.60
C GLY A 46 1.81 12.05 19.51
N PRO A 47 3.12 11.91 19.79
CA PRO A 47 4.05 13.04 19.72
C PRO A 47 3.96 13.74 18.36
N GLY A 48 3.96 15.07 18.36
CA GLY A 48 3.94 15.83 17.11
C GLY A 48 5.13 15.47 16.22
N ARG A 49 4.94 15.57 14.89
CA ARG A 49 5.91 15.24 13.84
C ARG A 49 7.37 15.61 14.15
N ALA A 50 7.60 16.80 14.70
CA ALA A 50 8.94 17.29 15.06
C ALA A 50 9.67 16.39 16.07
N ASN A 51 8.93 15.78 17.02
CA ASN A 51 9.51 14.89 18.02
C ASN A 51 9.90 13.54 17.40
N LEU A 52 9.15 13.06 16.41
CA LEU A 52 9.39 11.77 15.78
C LEU A 52 10.52 11.83 14.75
N LEU A 53 10.77 13.00 14.15
CA LEU A 53 11.90 13.20 13.23
C LEU A 53 13.27 13.07 13.93
N VAL A 54 13.33 13.20 15.26
CA VAL A 54 14.56 13.02 16.04
C VAL A 54 15.05 11.57 15.96
N ASP A 55 14.13 10.61 15.88
CA ASP A 55 14.45 9.18 15.81
C ASP A 55 14.85 8.73 14.39
N VAL A 56 14.63 9.57 13.38
CA VAL A 56 14.97 9.26 11.98
C VAL A 56 16.48 9.41 11.76
N PRO A 57 17.16 8.40 11.19
CA PRO A 57 18.59 8.47 10.87
C PRO A 57 18.92 9.65 9.95
N ASP A 58 20.06 10.29 10.19
CA ASP A 58 20.53 11.45 9.42
C ASP A 58 20.52 11.19 7.91
N ALA A 59 20.86 9.97 7.49
CA ALA A 59 20.97 9.58 6.09
C ALA A 59 19.65 9.68 5.29
N VAL A 60 18.50 9.58 5.96
CA VAL A 60 17.18 9.60 5.31
C VAL A 60 16.28 10.73 5.85
N ARG A 61 16.74 11.50 6.84
CA ARG A 61 15.91 12.49 7.54
C ARG A 61 15.36 13.57 6.62
N ASP A 62 16.18 14.12 5.73
CA ASP A 62 15.77 15.20 4.83
C ASP A 62 14.72 14.72 3.82
N ASP A 63 14.91 13.52 3.25
CA ASP A 63 13.95 12.89 2.35
C ASP A 63 12.62 12.61 3.05
N VAL A 64 12.66 12.06 4.27
CA VAL A 64 11.46 11.82 5.09
C VAL A 64 10.74 13.13 5.38
N ALA A 65 11.45 14.19 5.74
CA ALA A 65 10.87 15.50 5.99
C ALA A 65 10.19 16.07 4.73
N ALA A 66 10.85 15.98 3.57
CA ALA A 66 10.30 16.43 2.30
C ALA A 66 9.03 15.66 1.91
N HIS A 67 9.03 14.33 2.04
CA HIS A 67 7.86 13.50 1.76
C HIS A 67 6.69 13.83 2.68
N LEU A 68 6.92 13.97 3.98
CA LEU A 68 5.85 14.32 4.92
C LEU A 68 5.27 15.72 4.66
N ASP A 69 6.07 16.69 4.17
CA ASP A 69 5.56 18.01 3.76
C ASP A 69 4.77 17.96 2.44
N ALA A 70 5.20 17.15 1.48
CA ALA A 70 4.48 16.92 0.24
C ALA A 70 3.15 16.22 0.49
N ASP A 71 3.17 15.20 1.35
CA ASP A 71 2.02 14.41 1.80
C ASP A 71 1.00 15.27 2.55
N ALA A 72 1.42 16.05 3.55
CA ALA A 72 0.53 16.95 4.27
C ALA A 72 -0.22 17.92 3.32
N ARG A 73 0.51 18.56 2.40
CA ARG A 73 -0.10 19.45 1.39
C ARG A 73 -1.04 18.73 0.43
N TYR A 74 -0.81 17.44 0.16
CA TYR A 74 -1.69 16.63 -0.68
C TYR A 74 -3.03 16.36 0.03
N TRP A 75 -2.99 15.97 1.30
CA TRP A 75 -4.18 15.66 2.10
C TRP A 75 -4.95 16.90 2.55
N ASP A 76 -4.27 18.04 2.76
CA ASP A 76 -4.89 19.34 3.11
C ASP A 76 -5.74 19.93 1.98
N ASN A 77 -5.72 19.34 0.79
CA ASN A 77 -6.66 19.70 -0.27
C ASN A 77 -8.09 19.39 0.20
N ILE A 78 -9.02 20.33 0.02
CA ILE A 78 -10.42 20.27 0.51
C ILE A 78 -11.11 18.94 0.18
N ARG A 79 -10.76 18.30 -0.94
CA ARG A 79 -11.32 16.99 -1.33
C ARG A 79 -10.93 15.83 -0.40
N TYR A 80 -9.79 15.92 0.29
CA TYR A 80 -9.20 14.84 1.07
C TYR A 80 -9.03 15.17 2.56
N ALA A 81 -9.28 16.42 2.97
CA ALA A 81 -9.18 16.87 4.36
C ALA A 81 -10.13 16.11 5.31
N ASP A 82 -11.24 15.59 4.79
CA ASP A 82 -12.24 14.84 5.55
C ASP A 82 -11.92 13.34 5.70
N LEU A 83 -10.86 12.84 5.06
CA LEU A 83 -10.44 11.45 5.22
C LEU A 83 -9.86 11.22 6.62
N ASP A 84 -10.27 10.14 7.27
CA ASP A 84 -9.71 9.75 8.55
C ASP A 84 -8.21 9.42 8.42
N ARG A 85 -7.47 9.55 9.53
CA ARG A 85 -6.00 9.39 9.51
C ARG A 85 -5.55 7.98 9.14
N VAL A 86 -6.36 6.94 9.42
CA VAL A 86 -6.04 5.56 9.04
C VAL A 86 -6.23 5.37 7.54
N ALA A 87 -7.28 5.95 6.96
CA ALA A 87 -7.46 5.98 5.51
C ALA A 87 -6.34 6.75 4.81
N GLN A 88 -5.90 7.89 5.34
CA GLN A 88 -4.75 8.62 4.79
C GLN A 88 -3.45 7.79 4.85
N LEU A 89 -3.22 7.08 5.96
CA LEU A 89 -2.06 6.20 6.14
C LEU A 89 -2.00 5.08 5.10
N TRP A 90 -3.10 4.36 4.89
CA TRP A 90 -3.19 3.36 3.83
C TRP A 90 -3.21 3.98 2.43
N GLY A 91 -3.73 5.21 2.32
CA GLY A 91 -3.68 6.03 1.11
C GLY A 91 -2.25 6.29 0.64
N VAL A 92 -1.28 6.47 1.55
CA VAL A 92 0.15 6.58 1.16
C VAL A 92 0.61 5.31 0.45
N VAL A 93 0.34 4.13 1.02
CA VAL A 93 0.72 2.84 0.41
C VAL A 93 0.05 2.67 -0.94
N VAL A 94 -1.26 2.88 -1.02
CA VAL A 94 -2.02 2.78 -2.28
C VAL A 94 -1.41 3.67 -3.35
N ASN A 95 -1.22 4.97 -3.06
CA ASN A 95 -0.72 5.89 -4.07
C ASN A 95 0.72 5.57 -4.48
N ALA A 96 1.59 5.22 -3.53
CA ALA A 96 2.96 4.82 -3.82
C ALA A 96 3.00 3.59 -4.73
N VAL A 97 2.16 2.58 -4.46
CA VAL A 97 2.04 1.36 -5.28
C VAL A 97 1.59 1.69 -6.70
N ARG A 98 0.62 2.57 -6.87
CA ARG A 98 0.15 3.00 -8.20
C ARG A 98 1.23 3.75 -8.97
N VAL A 99 2.00 4.61 -8.29
CA VAL A 99 3.10 5.38 -8.89
C VAL A 99 4.23 4.44 -9.33
N VAL A 100 4.64 3.52 -8.47
CA VAL A 100 5.69 2.53 -8.77
C VAL A 100 5.26 1.59 -9.90
N ALA A 101 3.98 1.21 -9.94
CA ALA A 101 3.43 0.39 -11.01
C ALA A 101 3.25 1.15 -12.34
N ASP A 102 3.60 2.45 -12.40
CA ASP A 102 3.31 3.33 -13.54
C ASP A 102 1.85 3.23 -14.00
N SER A 103 0.93 3.26 -13.04
CA SER A 103 -0.50 3.16 -13.32
C SER A 103 -0.95 4.36 -14.16
N PRO A 104 -1.75 4.14 -15.22
CA PRO A 104 -2.32 5.23 -16.00
C PRO A 104 -3.29 6.09 -15.18
N MET A 105 -3.82 5.55 -14.08
CA MET A 105 -4.73 6.24 -13.17
C MET A 105 -4.02 7.07 -12.09
N ALA A 106 -2.70 6.93 -11.95
CA ALA A 106 -1.94 7.86 -11.12
C ALA A 106 -1.98 9.26 -11.77
N THR A 107 -2.33 10.27 -11.00
CA THR A 107 -2.25 11.68 -11.40
C THR A 107 -0.81 12.16 -11.36
N GLU A 108 -0.48 13.24 -12.08
CA GLU A 108 0.83 13.90 -11.98
C GLU A 108 1.16 14.27 -10.53
N ARG A 109 0.18 14.80 -9.80
CA ARG A 109 0.35 15.14 -8.39
C ARG A 109 0.67 13.93 -7.51
N GLN A 110 0.03 12.78 -7.75
CA GLN A 110 0.37 11.55 -7.02
C GLN A 110 1.80 11.09 -7.35
N ARG A 111 2.22 11.17 -8.63
CA ARG A 111 3.60 10.85 -9.03
C ARG A 111 4.63 11.75 -8.36
N GLU A 112 4.33 13.04 -8.17
CA GLU A 112 5.22 13.96 -7.45
C GLU A 112 5.35 13.63 -5.95
N VAL A 113 4.23 13.27 -5.30
CA VAL A 113 4.16 13.15 -3.84
C VAL A 113 4.57 11.76 -3.35
N PHE A 114 4.19 10.72 -4.10
CA PHE A 114 4.32 9.31 -3.68
C PHE A 114 5.35 8.53 -4.50
N ALA A 115 6.33 9.20 -5.10
CA ALA A 115 7.47 8.56 -5.74
C ALA A 115 8.41 7.94 -4.71
N TYR A 116 8.20 6.67 -4.40
CA TYR A 116 9.10 5.85 -3.58
C TYR A 116 9.77 4.77 -4.45
N PRO A 117 10.93 4.23 -4.03
CA PRO A 117 11.52 3.07 -4.69
C PRO A 117 10.58 1.86 -4.66
N ALA A 118 10.57 1.08 -5.74
CA ALA A 118 9.76 -0.12 -5.82
C ALA A 118 10.14 -1.17 -4.76
N GLU A 119 11.44 -1.23 -4.43
CA GLU A 119 12.00 -2.09 -3.39
C GLU A 119 11.47 -1.77 -1.99
N SER A 120 11.15 -0.50 -1.71
CA SER A 120 10.56 -0.08 -0.44
C SER A 120 9.18 -0.71 -0.25
N LEU A 121 8.33 -0.62 -1.27
CA LEU A 121 6.99 -1.23 -1.25
C LEU A 121 7.05 -2.74 -1.25
N TYR A 122 7.95 -3.32 -2.02
CA TYR A 122 8.19 -4.75 -2.01
C TYR A 122 8.54 -5.25 -0.59
N SER A 123 9.47 -4.55 0.08
CA SER A 123 9.88 -4.87 1.45
C SER A 123 8.73 -4.71 2.45
N PHE A 124 7.91 -3.68 2.29
CA PHE A 124 6.67 -3.51 3.05
C PHE A 124 5.71 -4.70 2.90
N PHE A 125 5.40 -5.13 1.67
CA PHE A 125 4.47 -6.25 1.45
C PHE A 125 5.05 -7.57 1.92
N ARG A 126 6.37 -7.79 1.81
CA ARG A 126 7.02 -8.95 2.43
C ARG A 126 6.85 -8.93 3.95
N ALA A 127 7.07 -7.79 4.58
CA ALA A 127 6.91 -7.63 6.02
C ALA A 127 5.45 -7.85 6.46
N ALA A 128 4.48 -7.35 5.70
CA ALA A 128 3.06 -7.58 5.97
C ALA A 128 2.67 -9.06 5.81
N ARG A 129 3.17 -9.75 4.78
CA ARG A 129 2.90 -11.18 4.51
C ARG A 129 3.60 -12.14 5.47
N ASP A 130 4.71 -11.72 6.06
CA ASP A 130 5.51 -12.56 6.97
C ASP A 130 4.71 -12.98 8.22
N ARG A 131 3.72 -12.20 8.63
CA ARG A 131 2.71 -12.60 9.62
C ARG A 131 1.41 -12.96 8.92
N MET A 132 1.25 -14.24 8.61
CA MET A 132 0.09 -14.76 7.86
C MET A 132 -1.25 -14.28 8.42
N GLU A 133 -1.44 -14.25 9.74
CA GLU A 133 -2.67 -13.78 10.38
C GLU A 133 -3.01 -12.32 10.03
N ILE A 134 -2.01 -11.46 9.89
CA ILE A 134 -2.18 -10.03 9.60
C ILE A 134 -2.50 -9.84 8.12
N ALA A 135 -1.77 -10.52 7.25
CA ALA A 135 -2.02 -10.47 5.82
C ALA A 135 -3.39 -11.07 5.47
N ASP A 136 -3.79 -12.18 6.10
CA ASP A 136 -5.12 -12.77 5.95
C ASP A 136 -6.23 -11.81 6.44
N GLN A 137 -6.04 -11.18 7.60
CA GLN A 137 -6.97 -10.19 8.11
C GLN A 137 -7.10 -8.98 7.16
N LEU A 138 -5.98 -8.43 6.67
CA LEU A 138 -6.00 -7.32 5.72
C LEU A 138 -6.65 -7.69 4.40
N TYR A 139 -6.37 -8.89 3.88
CA TYR A 139 -7.03 -9.43 2.70
C TYR A 139 -8.55 -9.46 2.91
N HIS A 140 -9.03 -9.95 4.06
CA HIS A 140 -10.45 -9.99 4.37
C HIS A 140 -11.09 -8.60 4.56
N PHE A 141 -10.33 -7.58 4.97
CA PHE A 141 -10.82 -6.21 5.01
C PHE A 141 -10.93 -5.57 3.62
N PHE A 142 -9.91 -5.73 2.78
CA PHE A 142 -9.85 -5.06 1.48
C PHE A 142 -10.66 -5.77 0.39
N LYS A 143 -10.71 -7.10 0.40
CA LYS A 143 -11.43 -7.91 -0.59
C LYS A 143 -12.90 -7.50 -0.85
N PRO A 144 -13.72 -7.15 0.15
CA PRO A 144 -15.11 -6.74 -0.10
C PRO A 144 -15.25 -5.30 -0.64
N MET A 145 -14.20 -4.47 -0.61
CA MET A 145 -14.26 -3.07 -1.03
C MET A 145 -14.13 -2.97 -2.56
N PRO A 146 -15.11 -2.42 -3.29
CA PRO A 146 -15.15 -2.51 -4.76
C PRO A 146 -14.09 -1.65 -5.47
N ALA A 147 -13.43 -0.74 -4.77
CA ALA A 147 -12.45 0.17 -5.37
C ALA A 147 -11.23 -0.60 -5.90
N PRO A 148 -10.74 -0.33 -7.13
CA PRO A 148 -9.58 -0.99 -7.73
C PRO A 148 -8.36 -1.04 -6.81
N GLU A 149 -8.07 0.05 -6.12
CA GLU A 149 -6.96 0.15 -5.18
C GLU A 149 -7.07 -0.83 -3.99
N CYS A 150 -8.27 -1.02 -3.46
CA CYS A 150 -8.49 -1.97 -2.37
C CYS A 150 -8.36 -3.40 -2.88
N GLN A 151 -8.83 -3.67 -4.10
CA GLN A 151 -8.65 -4.97 -4.73
C GLN A 151 -7.17 -5.28 -4.99
N ALA A 152 -6.38 -4.28 -5.41
CA ALA A 152 -4.93 -4.41 -5.54
C ALA A 152 -4.25 -4.72 -4.20
N LEU A 153 -4.59 -4.00 -3.13
CA LEU A 153 -4.09 -4.33 -1.80
C LEU A 153 -4.47 -5.75 -1.37
N ALA A 154 -5.72 -6.15 -1.60
CA ALA A 154 -6.17 -7.50 -1.28
C ALA A 154 -5.35 -8.57 -2.02
N ALA A 155 -5.06 -8.39 -3.32
CA ALA A 155 -4.19 -9.31 -4.06
C ALA A 155 -2.78 -9.37 -3.49
N LEU A 156 -2.16 -8.21 -3.21
CA LEU A 156 -0.78 -8.15 -2.71
C LEU A 156 -0.64 -8.74 -1.30
N LEU A 157 -1.72 -8.78 -0.52
CA LEU A 157 -1.78 -9.30 0.85
C LEU A 157 -2.38 -10.70 0.92
N ASN A 158 -2.78 -11.31 -0.20
CA ASN A 158 -3.38 -12.63 -0.21
C ASN A 158 -2.35 -13.71 0.17
N VAL A 159 -2.54 -14.33 1.33
CA VAL A 159 -1.66 -15.39 1.85
C VAL A 159 -1.87 -16.74 1.18
N HIS A 160 -2.99 -16.92 0.46
CA HIS A 160 -3.30 -18.16 -0.28
C HIS A 160 -2.63 -18.22 -1.64
N VAL A 161 -1.76 -17.25 -1.92
CA VAL A 161 -0.95 -17.19 -3.13
C VAL A 161 0.32 -17.96 -2.91
N ASP A 162 0.45 -19.07 -3.63
CA ASP A 162 1.64 -19.92 -3.60
C ASP A 162 2.83 -19.32 -4.38
N ALA A 163 2.60 -18.25 -5.16
CA ALA A 163 3.65 -17.55 -5.87
C ALA A 163 4.46 -16.61 -4.95
N PRO A 164 5.81 -16.61 -5.05
CA PRO A 164 6.61 -15.58 -4.42
C PRO A 164 6.24 -14.23 -5.03
N LEU A 165 5.96 -13.24 -4.16
CA LEU A 165 5.84 -11.87 -4.62
C LEU A 165 7.25 -11.38 -4.98
N ASP A 166 7.39 -10.75 -6.14
CA ASP A 166 8.53 -9.93 -6.53
C ASP A 166 8.03 -8.55 -6.98
N VAL A 167 8.95 -7.60 -7.16
CA VAL A 167 8.65 -6.21 -7.54
C VAL A 167 7.83 -6.16 -8.83
N ASP A 168 8.27 -6.91 -9.82
CA ASP A 168 7.68 -6.99 -11.15
C ASP A 168 6.23 -7.50 -11.10
N LEU A 169 5.99 -8.55 -10.31
CA LEU A 169 4.66 -9.14 -10.08
C LEU A 169 3.73 -8.18 -9.35
N MET A 170 4.24 -7.48 -8.34
CA MET A 170 3.49 -6.44 -7.64
C MET A 170 3.03 -5.34 -8.60
N CYS A 171 3.94 -4.79 -9.40
CA CYS A 171 3.63 -3.74 -10.37
C CYS A 171 2.60 -4.19 -11.41
N ARG A 172 2.78 -5.41 -11.96
CA ARG A 172 1.84 -5.98 -12.93
C ARG A 172 0.44 -6.16 -12.34
N LEU A 173 0.33 -6.72 -11.14
CA LEU A 173 -0.96 -6.89 -10.45
C LEU A 173 -1.68 -5.55 -10.31
N VAL A 174 -0.99 -4.50 -9.87
CA VAL A 174 -1.61 -3.18 -9.67
C VAL A 174 -2.10 -2.61 -10.99
N ARG A 175 -1.29 -2.66 -12.06
CA ARG A 175 -1.70 -2.19 -13.39
C ARG A 175 -2.93 -2.92 -13.92
N LEU A 176 -2.98 -4.24 -13.76
CA LEU A 176 -4.12 -5.06 -14.19
C LEU A 176 -5.42 -4.66 -13.50
N LEU A 177 -5.34 -4.16 -12.27
CA LEU A 177 -6.49 -3.84 -11.44
C LEU A 177 -6.92 -2.39 -11.56
N ASP A 178 -5.96 -1.49 -11.70
CA ASP A 178 -6.21 -0.08 -11.99
C ASP A 178 -6.71 0.17 -13.41
N GLY A 179 -6.40 -0.71 -14.37
CA GLY A 179 -6.86 -0.58 -15.74
C GLY A 179 -8.36 -0.84 -15.86
N GLU A 180 -9.15 0.18 -16.18
CA GLU A 180 -10.49 -0.02 -16.74
C GLU A 180 -10.35 -0.13 -18.28
N GLY A 181 -10.62 -1.31 -18.85
CA GLY A 181 -10.54 -1.52 -20.30
C GLY A 181 -10.17 -2.95 -20.73
N PRO A 182 -10.16 -3.23 -22.06
CA PRO A 182 -9.73 -4.52 -22.59
C PRO A 182 -8.25 -4.77 -22.26
N LEU A 183 -7.93 -6.01 -21.88
CA LEU A 183 -6.56 -6.47 -21.68
C LEU A 183 -5.75 -6.30 -22.98
N SER A 184 -4.54 -5.77 -22.88
CA SER A 184 -3.53 -6.00 -23.92
C SER A 184 -3.12 -7.48 -23.94
N ASP A 185 -2.55 -7.95 -25.05
CA ASP A 185 -2.11 -9.36 -25.18
C ASP A 185 -1.07 -9.75 -24.11
N GLY A 186 -0.20 -8.80 -23.71
CA GLY A 186 0.74 -9.01 -22.61
C GLY A 186 0.05 -9.14 -21.25
N GLU A 187 -0.94 -8.28 -20.97
CA GLU A 187 -1.73 -8.34 -19.75
C GLU A 187 -2.61 -9.60 -19.67
N ALA A 188 -3.11 -10.09 -20.81
CA ALA A 188 -3.87 -11.33 -20.89
C ALA A 188 -2.99 -12.56 -20.57
N ALA A 189 -1.78 -12.61 -21.12
CA ALA A 189 -0.80 -13.65 -20.81
C ALA A 189 -0.39 -13.62 -19.33
N ASP A 190 -0.20 -12.42 -18.77
CA ASP A 190 0.09 -12.23 -17.35
C ASP A 190 -1.08 -12.64 -16.47
N LEU A 191 -2.32 -12.31 -16.86
CA LEU A 191 -3.54 -12.73 -16.15
C LEU A 191 -3.70 -14.25 -16.13
N ASP A 192 -3.39 -14.93 -17.24
CA ASP A 192 -3.44 -16.40 -17.31
C ASP A 192 -2.37 -17.02 -16.40
N ASN A 193 -1.15 -16.50 -16.41
CA ASN A 193 -0.08 -16.93 -15.50
C ASN A 193 -0.47 -16.70 -14.03
N LEU A 194 -1.04 -15.54 -13.70
CA LEU A 194 -1.52 -15.19 -12.37
C LEU A 194 -2.72 -16.05 -11.93
N SER A 195 -3.65 -16.33 -12.84
CA SER A 195 -4.79 -17.21 -12.55
C SER A 195 -4.33 -18.63 -12.21
N ASN A 196 -3.31 -19.13 -12.92
CA ASN A 196 -2.70 -20.44 -12.66
C ASN A 196 -1.95 -20.52 -11.31
N THR A 197 -1.58 -19.38 -10.73
CA THR A 197 -0.96 -19.28 -9.39
C THR A 197 -1.97 -19.06 -8.26
N GLY A 198 -3.27 -18.99 -8.56
CA GLY A 198 -4.32 -18.70 -7.57
C GLY A 198 -4.40 -17.23 -7.13
N LEU A 199 -3.54 -16.35 -7.66
CA LEU A 199 -3.49 -14.90 -7.34
C LEU A 199 -4.79 -14.16 -7.66
N VAL A 200 -5.48 -14.60 -8.71
CA VAL A 200 -6.51 -13.79 -9.38
C VAL A 200 -7.91 -14.44 -9.35
N ASP A 201 -8.02 -15.70 -8.93
CA ASP A 201 -9.00 -16.61 -9.53
C ASP A 201 -10.49 -16.40 -9.17
N ALA A 202 -10.84 -15.56 -8.19
CA ALA A 202 -12.25 -15.30 -7.83
C ALA A 202 -12.64 -13.83 -7.65
N ALA A 203 -11.78 -12.97 -7.09
CA ALA A 203 -12.10 -11.55 -6.90
C ALA A 203 -12.04 -10.74 -8.20
N PHE A 204 -11.19 -11.15 -9.15
CA PHE A 204 -10.81 -10.32 -10.30
C PHE A 204 -11.51 -10.68 -11.60
N ARG A 205 -11.87 -11.96 -11.79
CA ARG A 205 -12.74 -12.35 -12.90
C ARG A 205 -14.13 -11.71 -12.81
N GLY A 206 -14.61 -11.42 -11.60
CA GLY A 206 -15.90 -10.75 -11.37
C GLY A 206 -15.94 -9.28 -11.80
N LEU A 207 -14.82 -8.55 -11.63
CA LEU A 207 -14.73 -7.11 -11.96
C LEU A 207 -14.67 -6.83 -13.47
N ARG A 208 -14.08 -7.74 -14.26
CA ARG A 208 -13.93 -7.54 -15.73
C ARG A 208 -14.86 -8.35 -16.62
N ARG A 209 -15.56 -9.39 -16.13
CA ARG A 209 -16.54 -10.16 -16.93
C ARG A 209 -17.97 -9.62 -16.89
N GLN A 210 -18.22 -8.49 -16.21
CA GLN A 210 -19.53 -7.84 -16.16
C GLN A 210 -19.69 -6.64 -17.09
N ALA A 211 -18.71 -6.35 -17.96
CA ALA A 211 -18.81 -5.33 -19.00
C ALA A 211 -19.01 -5.97 -20.38
#